data_AF-A0A257M2X7-F1
#
_entry.id   AF-A0A257M2X7-F1
#
_cell.length_a   1.000
_cell.length_b   1.000
_cell.length_c   1.000
_cell.angle_alpha   90.00
_cell.angle_beta   90.00
_cell.angle_gamma   90.00
#
_symmetry.space_group_name_H-M   'P 1'
#
loop_
_entity.id
_entity.type
_entity.pdbx_description
1 polymer ?
#
loop_
_entity_poly.entity_id
_entity_poly.type
_entity_poly.pdbx_seq_one_letter_code
_entity_poly.pdbx_strand_id
1 'polypeptide(L)'
;ATDRRSIGSFEVSHPAFSAFADKDRGDLAELPWQQRFTLGDNPLWHPLITLDNGVPLLWEKTTASSSGRALVLAHPLNREWNDLPREPLFVPFVKNLFACLARLDTAPPEARSLFPGLSEKRSIGFYVMPDESLELVVADPSEASVGSTDASRFRNAYGLPETGLPAAAAPPPPADAPEISRAREWWPWVAVALLGLLMMETWLATRQPAAVAK
;
A
#
# COMPACT_ATOMS: atom_id res chain seq x y z
N ALA A 1 -25.61 1.61 10.03
CA ALA A 1 -24.89 0.33 9.86
C ALA A 1 -24.02 0.47 8.64
N THR A 2 -22.70 0.48 8.83
CA THR A 2 -21.76 0.61 7.71
C THR A 2 -21.51 -0.78 7.15
N ASP A 3 -21.93 -0.99 5.92
CA ASP A 3 -21.94 -2.29 5.28
C ASP A 3 -20.58 -2.54 4.63
N ARG A 4 -19.72 -3.34 5.27
CA ARG A 4 -18.42 -3.75 4.71
C ARG A 4 -18.69 -4.80 3.66
N ARG A 5 -18.42 -4.47 2.39
CA ARG A 5 -18.64 -5.38 1.26
C ARG A 5 -17.36 -5.66 0.49
N SER A 6 -17.30 -6.81 -0.14
CA SER A 6 -16.18 -7.28 -0.96
C SER A 6 -16.45 -7.07 -2.44
N ILE A 7 -15.41 -7.13 -3.28
CA ILE A 7 -15.60 -7.14 -4.74
C ILE A 7 -16.12 -8.52 -5.13
N GLY A 8 -17.29 -8.56 -5.78
CA GLY A 8 -17.91 -9.80 -6.24
C GLY A 8 -17.35 -10.25 -7.60
N SER A 9 -17.11 -9.29 -8.48
CA SER A 9 -16.50 -9.55 -9.79
C SER A 9 -15.84 -8.30 -10.35
N PHE A 10 -14.77 -8.50 -11.12
CA PHE A 10 -14.11 -7.46 -11.89
C PHE A 10 -13.69 -8.02 -13.25
N GLU A 11 -13.62 -7.15 -14.25
CA GLU A 11 -13.26 -7.55 -15.61
C GLU A 11 -11.74 -7.77 -15.74
N VAL A 12 -11.30 -9.01 -15.48
CA VAL A 12 -9.87 -9.41 -15.46
C VAL A 12 -9.16 -9.11 -16.78
N SER A 13 -9.86 -9.20 -17.91
CA SER A 13 -9.33 -8.95 -19.25
C SER A 13 -9.09 -7.46 -19.55
N HIS A 14 -9.60 -6.56 -18.72
CA HIS A 14 -9.43 -5.12 -18.92
C HIS A 14 -7.97 -4.71 -18.56
N PRO A 15 -7.30 -3.85 -19.35
CA PRO A 15 -5.90 -3.46 -19.10
C PRO A 15 -5.66 -2.86 -17.71
N ALA A 16 -6.69 -2.26 -17.10
CA ALA A 16 -6.60 -1.71 -15.74
C ALA A 16 -6.45 -2.79 -14.65
N PHE A 17 -6.91 -4.02 -14.93
CA PHE A 17 -7.00 -5.11 -13.94
C PHE A 17 -6.14 -6.32 -14.27
N SER A 18 -5.57 -6.40 -15.47
CA SER A 18 -4.73 -7.53 -15.89
C SER A 18 -3.57 -7.83 -14.94
N ALA A 19 -3.00 -6.80 -14.30
CA ALA A 19 -1.93 -6.95 -13.31
C ALA A 19 -2.37 -7.58 -11.98
N PHE A 20 -3.68 -7.62 -11.71
CA PHE A 20 -4.30 -8.18 -10.51
C PHE A 20 -5.05 -9.50 -10.78
N ALA A 21 -4.92 -10.03 -12.00
CA ALA A 21 -5.45 -11.35 -12.37
C ALA A 21 -4.76 -12.49 -11.58
N ASP A 22 -3.51 -12.27 -11.19
CA ASP A 22 -2.69 -13.20 -10.43
C ASP A 22 -2.89 -12.99 -8.92
N LYS A 23 -3.53 -13.96 -8.26
CA LYS A 23 -3.86 -13.90 -6.83
C LYS A 23 -2.62 -13.80 -5.93
N ASP A 24 -1.47 -14.27 -6.41
CA ASP A 24 -0.21 -14.20 -5.65
C ASP A 24 0.38 -12.78 -5.57
N ARG A 25 -0.10 -11.84 -6.41
CA ARG A 25 0.28 -10.42 -6.37
C ARG A 25 -0.63 -9.54 -5.52
N GLY A 26 -1.62 -10.16 -4.88
CA GLY A 26 -2.57 -9.54 -3.95
C GLY A 26 -3.96 -9.35 -4.59
N ASP A 27 -4.99 -9.59 -3.77
CA ASP A 27 -6.39 -9.65 -4.22
C ASP A 27 -7.13 -8.36 -3.84
N LEU A 28 -7.62 -7.63 -4.86
CA LEU A 28 -8.48 -6.46 -4.67
C LEU A 28 -9.82 -6.83 -4.00
N ALA A 29 -10.23 -8.10 -4.04
CA ALA A 29 -11.49 -8.58 -3.48
C ALA A 29 -11.51 -8.68 -1.94
N GLU A 30 -10.35 -8.76 -1.29
CA GLU A 30 -10.27 -8.84 0.18
C GLU A 30 -10.51 -7.49 0.87
N LEU A 31 -10.58 -6.41 0.10
CA LEU A 31 -10.73 -5.07 0.66
C LEU A 31 -12.18 -4.74 1.01
N PRO A 32 -12.44 -4.22 2.22
CA PRO A 32 -13.77 -3.82 2.63
C PRO A 32 -14.15 -2.46 2.04
N TRP A 33 -15.12 -2.45 1.13
CA TRP A 33 -15.71 -1.26 0.54
C TRP A 33 -16.94 -0.86 1.36
N GLN A 34 -16.91 0.33 1.98
CA GLN A 34 -17.92 0.74 2.98
C GLN A 34 -18.87 1.83 2.50
N GLN A 35 -18.41 2.72 1.62
CA GLN A 35 -19.19 3.86 1.14
C GLN A 35 -18.92 4.06 -0.35
N ARG A 36 -19.92 4.54 -1.07
CA ARG A 36 -19.83 4.81 -2.51
C ARG A 36 -20.88 5.83 -2.94
N PHE A 37 -20.64 6.55 -4.03
CA PHE A 37 -21.71 7.25 -4.74
C PHE A 37 -22.28 6.40 -5.87
N THR A 38 -23.46 6.76 -6.38
CA THR A 38 -24.12 6.08 -7.49
C THR A 38 -24.06 6.94 -8.74
N LEU A 39 -23.71 6.32 -9.87
CA LEU A 39 -24.03 6.86 -11.17
C LEU A 39 -25.44 6.41 -11.54
N GLY A 40 -26.25 7.31 -12.12
CA GLY A 40 -27.55 6.93 -12.68
C GLY A 40 -27.40 5.99 -13.87
N ASP A 41 -28.44 5.22 -14.16
CA ASP A 41 -28.46 4.28 -15.28
C ASP A 41 -28.30 5.05 -16.59
N ASN A 42 -27.16 4.86 -17.25
CA ASN A 42 -26.84 5.50 -18.51
C ASN A 42 -26.06 4.52 -19.39
N PRO A 43 -26.55 4.22 -20.61
CA PRO A 43 -25.96 3.21 -21.49
C PRO A 43 -24.54 3.58 -21.97
N LEU A 44 -24.10 4.82 -21.76
CA LEU A 44 -22.73 5.27 -22.04
C LEU A 44 -21.69 4.78 -21.02
N TRP A 45 -22.11 4.21 -19.89
CA TRP A 45 -21.20 3.80 -18.81
C TRP A 45 -21.25 2.29 -18.62
N HIS A 46 -20.13 1.61 -18.88
CA HIS A 46 -19.98 0.19 -18.66
C HIS A 46 -19.34 -0.07 -17.29
N PRO A 47 -19.96 -0.88 -16.41
CA PRO A 47 -19.39 -1.21 -15.11
C PRO A 47 -18.20 -2.18 -15.27
N LEU A 48 -17.04 -1.81 -14.74
CA LEU A 48 -15.81 -2.61 -14.78
C LEU A 48 -15.55 -3.41 -13.49
N ILE A 49 -15.99 -2.87 -12.35
CA ILE A 49 -15.89 -3.51 -11.04
C ILE A 49 -17.27 -3.50 -10.39
N THR A 50 -17.72 -4.66 -9.93
CA THR A 50 -18.97 -4.84 -9.19
C THR A 50 -18.73 -5.51 -7.85
N LEU A 51 -19.37 -4.97 -6.82
CA LEU A 51 -19.40 -5.55 -5.47
C LEU A 51 -20.23 -6.85 -5.45
N ASP A 52 -20.09 -7.62 -4.38
CA ASP A 52 -20.79 -8.89 -4.12
C ASP A 52 -22.32 -8.86 -4.31
N ASN A 53 -22.92 -7.69 -4.16
CA ASN A 53 -24.35 -7.44 -4.35
C ASN A 53 -24.74 -6.99 -5.77
N GLY A 54 -23.83 -7.12 -6.74
CA GLY A 54 -24.03 -6.73 -8.13
C GLY A 54 -23.93 -5.22 -8.37
N VAL A 55 -23.49 -4.46 -7.37
CA VAL A 55 -23.49 -3.01 -7.43
C VAL A 55 -22.16 -2.49 -7.97
N PRO A 56 -22.16 -1.64 -9.00
CA PRO A 56 -20.93 -1.16 -9.60
C PRO A 56 -20.19 -0.12 -8.75
N LEU A 57 -18.87 -0.24 -8.80
CA LEU A 57 -17.88 0.59 -8.09
C LEU A 57 -17.02 1.41 -9.06
N LEU A 58 -16.73 0.87 -10.24
CA LEU A 58 -15.98 1.55 -11.29
C LEU A 58 -16.73 1.43 -12.62
N TRP A 59 -16.79 2.52 -13.37
CA TRP A 59 -17.34 2.55 -14.72
C TRP A 59 -16.31 3.10 -15.72
N GLU A 60 -16.35 2.59 -16.94
CA GLU A 60 -15.72 3.20 -18.11
C GLU A 60 -16.77 3.78 -19.02
N LYS A 61 -16.46 4.92 -19.64
CA LYS A 61 -17.32 5.51 -20.66
C LYS A 61 -17.17 4.76 -21.98
N THR A 62 -18.17 3.95 -22.33
CA THR A 62 -18.31 3.32 -23.65
C THR A 62 -18.58 4.42 -24.67
N THR A 63 -17.57 4.81 -25.45
CA THR A 63 -17.79 5.75 -26.55
C THR A 63 -17.38 5.14 -27.88
N ALA A 64 -18.36 5.00 -28.79
CA ALA A 64 -18.16 4.43 -30.12
C ALA A 64 -17.29 5.29 -31.07
N SER A 65 -16.95 6.54 -30.70
CA SER A 65 -16.33 7.48 -31.65
C SER A 65 -15.50 8.64 -31.05
N SER A 66 -15.24 8.68 -29.73
CA SER A 66 -14.41 9.76 -29.14
C SER A 66 -13.02 9.27 -28.76
N SER A 67 -11.98 10.04 -29.10
CA SER A 67 -10.57 9.75 -28.79
C SER A 67 -10.21 9.75 -27.29
N GLY A 68 -11.14 10.11 -26.39
CA GLY A 68 -10.91 10.12 -24.94
C GLY A 68 -11.45 8.88 -24.23
N ARG A 69 -10.68 8.36 -23.26
CA ARG A 69 -11.15 7.42 -22.24
C ARG A 69 -11.56 8.19 -20.99
N ALA A 70 -12.63 7.77 -20.34
CA ALA A 70 -13.05 8.31 -19.04
C ALA A 70 -13.41 7.16 -18.10
N LEU A 71 -12.86 7.20 -16.90
CA LEU A 71 -13.14 6.27 -15.82
C LEU A 71 -13.77 7.04 -14.66
N VAL A 72 -14.77 6.44 -14.02
CA VAL A 72 -15.40 6.98 -12.82
C VAL A 72 -15.31 5.93 -11.73
N LEU A 73 -14.61 6.24 -10.65
CA LEU A 73 -14.56 5.42 -9.45
C LEU A 73 -15.53 6.01 -8.42
N ALA A 74 -16.51 5.22 -7.97
CA ALA A 74 -17.49 5.63 -6.97
C ALA A 74 -16.94 5.73 -5.54
N HIS A 75 -15.63 5.62 -5.37
CA HIS A 75 -14.95 5.61 -4.09
C HIS A 75 -13.77 6.60 -4.13
N PRO A 76 -13.55 7.40 -3.07
CA PRO A 76 -12.41 8.30 -3.02
C PRO A 76 -11.10 7.49 -2.93
N LEU A 77 -10.04 8.00 -3.54
CA LEU A 77 -8.68 7.43 -3.44
C LEU A 77 -7.96 7.89 -2.17
N ASN A 78 -8.71 8.06 -1.08
CA ASN A 78 -8.21 8.49 0.21
C ASN A 78 -8.66 7.48 1.28
N ARG A 79 -8.17 7.68 2.51
CA ARG A 79 -8.50 6.78 3.61
C ARG A 79 -9.87 7.06 4.25
N GLU A 80 -10.70 7.95 3.70
CA GLU A 80 -11.96 8.35 4.35
C GLU A 80 -12.97 7.22 4.41
N TRP A 81 -13.03 6.39 3.36
CA TRP A 81 -14.06 5.36 3.20
C TRP A 81 -13.50 3.92 3.29
N ASN A 82 -12.22 3.72 3.03
CA ASN A 82 -11.52 2.45 3.28
C ASN A 82 -10.03 2.69 3.58
N ASP A 83 -9.29 1.64 3.93
CA ASP A 83 -7.83 1.72 4.14
C ASP A 83 -7.02 1.33 2.89
N LEU A 84 -7.62 1.35 1.69
CA LEU A 84 -6.92 0.99 0.44
C LEU A 84 -5.54 1.69 0.32
N PRO A 85 -5.36 3.00 0.61
CA PRO A 85 -4.05 3.64 0.52
C PRO A 85 -2.95 3.09 1.44
N ARG A 86 -3.28 2.25 2.43
CA ARG A 86 -2.28 1.55 3.27
C ARG A 86 -1.83 0.22 2.67
N GLU A 87 -2.58 -0.29 1.70
CA GLU A 87 -2.33 -1.60 1.12
C GLU A 87 -1.27 -1.50 0.01
N PRO A 88 -0.39 -2.49 -0.12
CA PRO A 88 0.61 -2.53 -1.19
C PRO A 88 -0.01 -2.43 -2.61
N LEU A 89 -1.28 -2.81 -2.74
CA LEU A 89 -2.05 -2.79 -3.99
C LEU A 89 -2.45 -1.39 -4.46
N PHE A 90 -2.46 -0.38 -3.58
CA PHE A 90 -2.93 0.96 -3.93
C PHE A 90 -2.14 1.61 -5.06
N VAL A 91 -0.80 1.59 -4.96
CA VAL A 91 0.07 2.25 -5.93
C VAL A 91 -0.03 1.58 -7.31
N PRO A 92 0.11 0.25 -7.44
CA PRO A 92 -0.16 -0.45 -8.69
C PRO A 92 -1.56 -0.15 -9.25
N PHE A 93 -2.59 -0.09 -8.39
CA PHE A 93 -3.97 0.11 -8.83
C PHE A 93 -4.17 1.49 -9.46
N VAL A 94 -3.75 2.53 -8.75
CA VAL A 94 -3.82 3.91 -9.24
C VAL A 94 -2.99 4.07 -10.51
N LYS A 95 -1.78 3.50 -10.55
CA LYS A 95 -0.92 3.52 -11.73
C LYS A 95 -1.60 2.90 -12.94
N ASN A 96 -2.24 1.74 -12.79
CA ASN A 96 -2.92 1.05 -13.89
C ASN A 96 -4.16 1.79 -14.37
N LEU A 97 -4.93 2.43 -13.48
CA LEU A 97 -6.04 3.32 -13.88
C LEU A 97 -5.54 4.48 -14.75
N PHE A 98 -4.47 5.16 -14.34
CA PHE A 98 -3.88 6.25 -15.12
C PHE A 98 -3.24 5.76 -16.42
N ALA A 99 -2.61 4.58 -16.42
CA ALA A 99 -2.07 3.97 -17.63
C ALA A 99 -3.17 3.71 -18.68
N CYS A 100 -4.34 3.23 -18.23
CA CYS A 100 -5.50 3.02 -19.11
C CYS A 100 -6.00 4.34 -19.71
N LEU A 101 -6.09 5.39 -18.89
CA LEU A 101 -6.50 6.72 -19.35
C LEU A 101 -5.51 7.33 -20.34
N ALA A 102 -4.21 7.10 -20.12
CA ALA A 102 -3.13 7.54 -20.98
C ALA A 102 -2.95 6.69 -22.25
N ARG A 103 -3.69 5.58 -22.39
CA ARG A 103 -3.51 4.58 -23.47
C ARG A 103 -2.07 4.08 -23.57
N LEU A 104 -1.43 3.85 -22.43
CA LEU A 104 -0.17 3.12 -22.33
C LEU A 104 -0.38 1.61 -22.57
N ASP A 105 -1.22 1.26 -23.56
CA ASP A 105 -1.50 -0.10 -24.03
C ASP A 105 -0.28 -0.65 -24.81
N THR A 106 0.63 0.23 -25.23
CA THR A 106 1.98 -0.14 -25.64
C THR A 106 2.67 -0.67 -24.38
N ALA A 107 3.01 -1.97 -24.39
CA ALA A 107 3.93 -2.53 -23.41
C ALA A 107 5.05 -1.50 -23.18
N PRO A 108 5.33 -1.10 -21.92
CA PRO A 108 6.41 -0.16 -21.65
C PRO A 108 7.62 -0.66 -22.44
N PRO A 109 8.28 0.19 -23.25
CA PRO A 109 9.43 -0.24 -24.04
C PRO A 109 10.31 -1.05 -23.09
N GLU A 110 10.60 -2.30 -23.46
CA GLU A 110 11.21 -3.30 -22.57
C GLU A 110 12.38 -2.63 -21.85
N ALA A 111 12.13 -2.27 -20.59
CA ALA A 111 13.04 -1.40 -19.87
C ALA A 111 14.21 -2.28 -19.46
N ARG A 112 15.28 -2.28 -20.25
CA ARG A 112 16.44 -3.09 -19.94
C ARG A 112 17.17 -2.45 -18.78
N SER A 113 17.12 -3.09 -17.63
CA SER A 113 17.89 -2.67 -16.47
C SER A 113 19.37 -2.97 -16.70
N LEU A 114 20.19 -1.93 -16.63
CA LEU A 114 21.64 -2.02 -16.68
C LEU A 114 22.20 -1.49 -15.35
N PHE A 115 23.26 -2.13 -14.86
CA PHE A 115 23.86 -1.79 -13.57
C PHE A 115 25.19 -1.08 -13.81
N PRO A 116 25.41 0.11 -13.22
CA PRO A 116 26.69 0.80 -13.29
C PRO A 116 27.84 -0.13 -12.88
N GLY A 117 28.93 -0.14 -13.65
CA GLY A 117 30.05 -1.03 -13.39
C GLY A 117 31.15 -0.93 -14.43
N LEU A 118 31.96 -1.98 -14.54
CA LEU A 118 33.07 -2.01 -15.52
C LEU A 118 32.57 -1.95 -16.98
N SER A 119 31.40 -2.53 -17.25
CA SER A 119 30.80 -2.59 -18.58
C SER A 119 29.83 -1.45 -18.88
N GLU A 120 29.27 -0.80 -17.85
CA GLU A 120 28.30 0.29 -17.99
C GLU A 120 28.78 1.53 -17.24
N LYS A 121 29.18 2.55 -18.01
CA LYS A 121 29.77 3.79 -17.46
C LYS A 121 28.77 4.94 -17.34
N ARG A 122 27.56 4.79 -17.87
CA ARG A 122 26.53 5.83 -17.78
C ARG A 122 26.09 6.03 -16.33
N SER A 123 25.71 7.27 -16.01
CA SER A 123 25.13 7.62 -14.71
C SER A 123 23.74 7.00 -14.53
N ILE A 124 23.30 6.87 -13.28
CA ILE A 124 21.93 6.42 -12.97
C ILE A 124 20.92 7.35 -13.67
N GLY A 125 19.97 6.76 -14.39
CA GLY A 125 19.00 7.53 -15.16
C GLY A 125 18.27 6.73 -16.24
N PHE A 126 17.38 7.44 -16.94
CA PHE A 126 16.60 6.93 -18.07
C PHE A 126 17.27 7.35 -19.37
N TYR A 127 17.50 6.39 -20.26
CA TYR A 127 18.11 6.62 -21.57
C TYR A 127 17.18 6.08 -22.66
N VAL A 128 16.78 6.96 -23.58
CA VAL A 128 16.07 6.55 -24.80
C VAL A 128 17.12 6.30 -25.86
N MET A 129 17.17 5.06 -26.36
CA MET A 129 18.11 4.64 -27.38
C MET A 129 17.59 4.98 -28.79
N PRO A 130 18.48 5.02 -29.81
CA PRO A 130 18.08 5.33 -31.19
C PRO A 130 17.08 4.35 -31.82
N ASP A 131 16.95 3.16 -31.25
CA ASP A 131 15.99 2.11 -31.63
C ASP A 131 14.66 2.20 -30.86
N GLU A 132 14.41 3.32 -30.17
CA GLU A 132 13.27 3.57 -29.29
C GLU A 132 13.18 2.64 -28.07
N SER A 133 14.22 1.85 -27.80
CA SER A 133 14.29 1.08 -26.55
C SER A 133 14.61 1.99 -25.36
N LEU A 134 14.05 1.64 -24.19
CA LEU A 134 14.30 2.34 -22.94
C LEU A 134 15.33 1.56 -22.13
N GLU A 135 16.49 2.14 -21.90
CA GLU A 135 17.48 1.58 -20.99
C GLU A 135 17.43 2.31 -19.65
N LEU A 136 17.31 1.53 -18.59
CA LEU A 136 17.24 2.04 -17.23
C LEU A 136 18.53 1.68 -16.51
N VAL A 137 19.37 2.69 -16.26
CA VAL A 137 20.59 2.50 -15.48
C VAL A 137 20.23 2.70 -14.00
N VAL A 138 20.16 1.61 -13.24
CA VAL A 138 19.82 1.60 -11.80
C VAL A 138 20.95 0.96 -11.01
N ALA A 139 21.10 1.34 -9.75
CA ALA A 139 21.91 0.57 -8.81
C ALA A 139 21.48 -0.91 -8.78
N ASP A 140 22.45 -1.81 -8.68
CA ASP A 140 22.19 -3.25 -8.61
C ASP A 140 21.36 -3.56 -7.35
N PRO A 141 20.24 -4.30 -7.45
CA PRO A 141 19.43 -4.68 -6.29
C PRO A 141 20.24 -5.38 -5.18
N SER A 142 21.32 -6.07 -5.55
CA SER A 142 22.25 -6.67 -4.58
C SER A 142 23.02 -5.64 -3.75
N GLU A 143 23.28 -4.44 -4.28
CA GLU A 143 23.86 -3.32 -3.51
C GLU A 143 22.88 -2.77 -2.47
N ALA A 144 21.57 -2.82 -2.78
CA ALA A 144 20.51 -2.38 -1.88
C ALA A 144 20.07 -3.47 -0.88
N SER A 145 20.67 -4.66 -0.92
CA SER A 145 20.35 -5.74 0.01
C SER A 145 20.91 -5.46 1.41
N VAL A 146 20.11 -4.81 2.25
CA VAL A 146 20.41 -4.62 3.67
C VAL A 146 20.11 -5.90 4.44
N GLY A 147 20.97 -6.90 4.27
CA GLY A 147 21.02 -8.05 5.17
C GLY A 147 21.72 -7.68 6.47
N SER A 148 21.30 -8.24 7.61
CA SER A 148 22.10 -8.16 8.84
C SER A 148 23.39 -8.94 8.62
N THR A 149 24.47 -8.21 8.35
CA THR A 149 25.82 -8.80 8.29
C THR A 149 26.40 -8.83 9.69
N ASP A 150 27.00 -9.95 10.05
CA ASP A 150 27.69 -10.10 11.31
C ASP A 150 28.79 -9.03 11.46
N ALA A 151 28.82 -8.36 12.60
CA ALA A 151 29.67 -7.20 12.85
C ALA A 151 31.16 -7.54 12.68
N SER A 152 31.55 -8.78 12.98
CA SER A 152 32.92 -9.26 12.83
C SER A 152 33.35 -9.33 11.35
N ARG A 153 32.45 -9.76 10.46
CA ARG A 153 32.70 -9.87 9.02
C ARG A 153 32.84 -8.49 8.38
N PHE A 154 31.98 -7.55 8.78
CA PHE A 154 32.09 -6.15 8.34
C PHE A 154 33.42 -5.53 8.76
N ARG A 155 33.82 -5.69 10.04
CA ARG A 155 35.10 -5.16 10.53
C ARG A 155 36.31 -5.72 9.79
N ASN A 156 36.33 -7.04 9.56
CA ASN A 156 37.40 -7.70 8.81
C ASN A 156 37.51 -7.20 7.36
N ALA A 157 36.38 -7.01 6.67
CA ALA A 157 36.39 -6.55 5.28
C ALA A 157 36.97 -5.14 5.11
N TYR A 158 36.77 -4.26 6.11
CA TYR A 158 37.23 -2.87 6.09
C TYR A 158 38.47 -2.60 6.97
N GLY A 159 39.09 -3.64 7.54
CA GLY A 159 40.28 -3.50 8.40
C GLY A 159 40.04 -2.69 9.68
N LEU A 160 38.79 -2.65 10.18
CA LEU A 160 38.43 -1.88 11.36
C LEU A 160 38.84 -2.63 12.64
N PRO A 161 39.41 -1.95 13.64
CA PRO A 161 39.76 -2.59 14.91
C PRO A 161 38.50 -3.09 15.64
N GLU A 162 38.65 -4.16 16.45
CA GLU A 162 37.63 -4.63 17.39
C GLU A 162 37.45 -3.59 18.52
N THR A 163 36.74 -2.50 18.23
CA THR A 163 36.36 -1.54 19.27
C THR A 163 35.24 -2.15 20.09
N GLY A 164 35.56 -2.55 21.33
CA GLY A 164 34.58 -2.94 22.36
C GLY A 164 33.73 -1.77 22.85
N LEU A 165 33.21 -0.95 21.94
CA LEU A 165 32.24 0.08 22.29
C LEU A 165 30.98 -0.63 22.79
N PRO A 166 30.50 -0.32 24.01
CA PRO A 166 29.25 -0.87 24.49
C PRO A 166 28.18 -0.56 23.46
N ALA A 167 27.34 -1.56 23.15
CA ALA A 167 26.24 -1.42 22.22
C ALA A 167 25.47 -0.14 22.57
N ALA A 168 25.62 0.90 21.77
CA ALA A 168 24.83 2.10 21.93
C ALA A 168 23.38 1.64 21.79
N ALA A 169 22.61 1.79 22.86
CA ALA A 169 21.18 1.51 22.83
C ALA A 169 20.62 2.20 21.59
N ALA A 170 19.86 1.45 20.78
CA ALA A 170 19.23 2.00 19.59
C ALA A 170 18.55 3.33 19.97
N PRO A 171 18.79 4.42 19.23
CA PRO A 171 18.12 5.67 19.52
C PRO A 171 16.61 5.39 19.54
N PRO A 172 15.88 5.98 20.51
CA PRO A 172 14.43 5.84 20.53
C PRO A 172 13.88 6.27 19.16
N PRO A 173 12.84 5.60 18.65
CA PRO A 173 12.26 5.96 17.36
C PRO A 173 11.93 7.46 17.36
N PRO A 174 12.13 8.16 16.22
CA PRO A 174 11.90 9.59 16.12
C PRO A 174 10.48 9.91 16.59
N ALA A 175 10.36 10.87 17.51
CA ALA A 175 9.08 11.34 18.06
C ALA A 175 8.13 11.87 16.98
N ASP A 176 8.69 12.24 15.81
CA ASP A 176 7.99 12.85 14.68
C ASP A 176 7.72 11.87 13.52
N ALA A 177 7.77 10.54 13.75
CA ALA A 177 7.16 9.62 12.79
C ALA A 177 5.70 10.09 12.60
N PRO A 178 5.26 10.44 11.38
CA PRO A 178 3.99 11.13 11.17
C PRO A 178 2.90 10.30 11.82
N GLU A 179 2.34 10.82 12.91
CA GLU A 179 1.35 10.12 13.72
C GLU A 179 0.26 9.65 12.76
N ILE A 180 0.22 8.34 12.58
CA ILE A 180 -0.70 7.63 11.72
C ILE A 180 -2.14 7.71 12.31
N SER A 181 -2.29 8.36 13.46
CA SER A 181 -3.47 8.53 14.28
C SER A 181 -4.38 9.61 13.71
N ARG A 182 -5.58 9.22 13.26
CA ARG A 182 -6.60 10.19 12.87
C ARG A 182 -7.29 10.83 14.07
N ALA A 183 -7.68 12.09 13.92
CA ALA A 183 -8.45 12.89 14.89
C ALA A 183 -9.82 12.29 15.31
N ARG A 184 -10.26 11.20 14.69
CA ARG A 184 -11.54 10.53 14.95
C ARG A 184 -11.37 9.05 15.30
N GLU A 185 -10.18 8.67 15.76
CA GLU A 185 -9.99 7.38 16.41
C GLU A 185 -10.52 7.48 17.84
N TRP A 186 -11.65 6.82 18.10
CA TRP A 186 -12.28 6.72 19.42
C TRP A 186 -11.62 5.66 20.31
N TRP A 187 -10.83 4.76 19.73
CA TRP A 187 -10.13 3.68 20.43
C TRP A 187 -9.19 4.15 21.56
N PRO A 188 -8.43 5.25 21.45
CA PRO A 188 -7.65 5.79 22.57
C PRO A 188 -8.52 6.09 23.79
N TRP A 189 -9.73 6.63 23.58
CA TRP A 189 -10.68 6.89 24.66
C TRP A 189 -11.24 5.60 25.28
N VAL A 190 -11.47 4.58 24.45
CA VAL A 190 -11.85 3.24 24.93
C VAL A 190 -10.72 2.63 25.78
N ALA A 191 -9.47 2.75 25.34
CA ALA A 191 -8.31 2.29 26.08
C ALA A 191 -8.14 3.01 27.42
N VAL A 192 -8.32 4.34 27.44
CA VAL A 192 -8.31 5.15 28.68
C VAL A 192 -9.44 4.74 29.63
N ALA A 193 -10.65 4.50 29.11
CA ALA A 193 -11.77 4.04 29.92
C ALA A 193 -11.52 2.65 30.53
N LEU A 194 -10.98 1.71 29.75
CA LEU A 194 -10.58 0.38 30.22
C LEU A 194 -9.46 0.46 31.28
N LEU A 195 -8.48 1.34 31.07
CA LEU A 195 -7.41 1.57 32.04
C LEU A 195 -7.98 2.11 33.37
N GLY A 196 -8.90 3.08 33.30
CA GLY A 196 -9.59 3.60 34.48
C GLY A 196 -10.41 2.53 35.21
N LEU A 197 -11.09 1.65 34.46
CA LEU A 197 -11.82 0.50 35.02
C LEU A 197 -10.87 -0.45 35.75
N LEU A 198 -9.74 -0.81 35.14
CA LEU A 198 -8.72 -1.69 35.74
C LEU A 198 -8.12 -1.10 37.02
N MET A 199 -7.82 0.20 37.03
CA MET A 199 -7.32 0.87 38.23
C MET A 199 -8.37 0.86 39.35
N MET A 200 -9.64 1.07 39.00
CA MET A 200 -10.73 1.06 39.98
C MET A 200 -10.98 -0.33 40.55
N GLU A 201 -10.92 -1.37 39.72
CA GLU A 201 -11.01 -2.76 40.14
C GLU A 201 -9.87 -3.13 41.10
N THR A 202 -8.63 -2.74 40.75
CA THR A 202 -7.45 -2.98 41.59
C THR A 202 -7.61 -2.33 42.97
N TRP A 203 -8.13 -1.10 43.00
CA TRP A 203 -8.38 -0.38 44.24
C TRP A 203 -9.48 -1.04 45.10
N LEU A 204 -10.56 -1.50 44.48
CA LEU A 204 -11.62 -2.27 45.16
C LEU A 204 -11.11 -3.59 45.73
N ALA A 205 -10.25 -4.31 44.99
CA ALA A 205 -9.64 -5.55 45.44
C ALA A 205 -8.73 -5.34 46.65
N THR A 206 -7.92 -4.27 46.66
CA THR A 206 -7.09 -3.92 47.82
C THR A 206 -7.88 -3.46 49.05
N ARG A 207 -9.18 -3.15 48.87
CA ARG A 207 -10.07 -2.70 49.94
C ARG A 207 -10.92 -3.81 50.55
N GLN A 208 -10.67 -5.09 50.28
CA GLN A 208 -11.27 -6.15 51.11
C GLN A 208 -10.55 -6.20 52.48
N PRO A 209 -11.17 -5.73 53.58
CA PRO A 209 -10.63 -5.98 54.90
C PRO A 209 -10.71 -7.48 55.18
N ALA A 210 -9.66 -8.03 55.77
CA ALA A 210 -9.62 -9.39 56.29
C ALA A 210 -10.91 -9.67 57.09
N ALA A 211 -11.73 -10.59 56.58
CA ALA A 211 -12.88 -11.09 57.31
C ALA A 211 -12.36 -11.71 58.62
N VAL A 212 -12.76 -11.06 59.72
CA VAL A 212 -12.55 -11.40 61.12
C VAL A 212 -12.50 -12.91 61.35
N ALA A 213 -11.32 -13.42 61.70
CA ALA A 213 -11.17 -14.77 62.27
C ALA A 213 -11.74 -14.77 63.69
N LYS A 214 -12.63 -15.74 63.93
CA LYS A 214 -13.39 -15.95 65.15
C LYS A 214 -12.60 -16.79 66.16
#